data_AF-A0A3D1GTS1-F1
#
_entry.id   AF-A0A3D1GTS1-F1
#
_cell.length_a   1.000
_cell.length_b   1.000
_cell.length_c   1.000
_cell.angle_alpha   90.00
_cell.angle_beta   90.00
_cell.angle_gamma   90.00
#
_symmetry.space_group_name_H-M   'P 1'
#
loop_
_entity.id
_entity.type
_entity.pdbx_description
1 polymer ?
#
loop_
_entity_poly.entity_id
_entity_poly.type
_entity_poly.pdbx_seq_one_letter_code
_entity_poly.pdbx_strand_id
1 'polypeptide(L)'
;MGVGHDWAEGNADLTWVAGLIKVDTFHIAPDLGMAVFFFQEAEQAKTTLPELRKFFQGYSEMFDCKITWELGSYNLSLSQKLTSQGTAKS
;
A
#
# COMPACT_ATOMS: atom_id res chain seq x y z
N MET A 1 -11.77 11.88 -5.49
CA MET A 1 -12.23 11.72 -4.11
C MET A 1 -13.64 11.14 -4.14
N GLY A 2 -13.77 9.81 -4.04
CA GLY A 2 -15.05 9.20 -3.68
C GLY A 2 -15.21 9.24 -2.16
N VAL A 3 -16.45 9.13 -1.65
CA VAL A 3 -16.74 9.23 -0.20
C VAL A 3 -15.92 8.29 0.69
N GLY A 4 -15.49 7.14 0.17
CA GLY A 4 -14.62 6.21 0.89
C GLY A 4 -13.21 6.74 1.14
N HIS A 5 -12.61 7.42 0.16
CA HIS A 5 -11.26 7.97 0.29
C HIS A 5 -11.21 9.07 1.37
N ASP A 6 -12.16 10.01 1.31
CA ASP A 6 -12.27 11.10 2.28
C ASP A 6 -12.53 10.56 3.70
N TRP A 7 -13.35 9.51 3.81
CA TRP A 7 -13.57 8.83 5.07
C TRP A 7 -12.29 8.19 5.59
N ALA A 8 -11.54 7.47 4.75
CA ALA A 8 -10.29 6.82 5.16
C ALA A 8 -9.25 7.85 5.63
N GLU A 9 -9.05 8.96 4.90
CA GLU A 9 -8.12 10.01 5.32
C GLU A 9 -8.51 10.65 6.66
N GLY A 10 -9.80 10.79 6.94
CA GLY A 10 -10.29 11.38 8.19
C GLY A 10 -10.33 10.42 9.39
N ASN A 11 -10.33 9.10 9.17
CA ASN A 11 -10.66 8.10 10.21
C ASN A 11 -9.63 6.97 10.36
N ALA A 12 -8.70 6.80 9.42
CA ALA A 12 -7.73 5.73 9.50
C ALA A 12 -6.66 6.03 10.57
N ASP A 13 -6.83 5.45 11.76
CA ASP A 13 -5.74 5.33 12.73
C ASP A 13 -4.85 4.15 12.32
N LEU A 14 -3.60 4.46 11.96
CA LEU A 14 -2.58 3.47 11.57
C LEU A 14 -1.43 3.40 12.58
N THR A 15 -1.57 4.03 13.76
CA THR A 15 -0.52 4.03 14.79
C THR A 15 -0.23 2.64 15.36
N TRP A 16 -1.18 1.70 15.20
CA TRP A 16 -1.04 0.30 15.57
C TRP A 16 -0.17 -0.52 14.60
N VAL A 17 0.13 0.01 13.40
CA VAL A 17 0.85 -0.69 12.34
C VAL A 17 2.37 -0.60 12.60
N ALA A 18 2.92 -1.60 13.29
CA ALA A 18 4.34 -1.63 13.64
C ALA A 18 5.25 -1.59 12.41
N GLY A 19 6.21 -0.65 12.39
CA GLY A 19 7.20 -0.53 11.32
C GLY A 19 6.70 0.23 10.08
N LEU A 20 5.48 0.76 10.09
CA LEU A 20 4.98 1.66 9.06
C LEU A 20 5.74 3.00 9.11
N ILE A 21 6.33 3.39 7.98
CA ILE A 21 7.08 4.64 7.84
C ILE A 21 6.22 5.70 7.15
N LYS A 22 5.42 5.27 6.18
CA LYS A 22 4.67 6.17 5.30
C LYS A 22 3.46 5.46 4.71
N VAL A 23 2.42 6.22 4.45
CA VAL A 23 1.33 5.82 3.56
C VAL A 23 1.16 6.89 2.50
N ASP A 24 1.13 6.48 1.25
CA ASP A 24 0.72 7.33 0.14
C ASP A 24 -0.63 6.84 -0.39
N THR A 25 -1.56 7.76 -0.61
CA THR A 25 -2.88 7.51 -1.19
C THR A 25 -2.98 8.16 -2.57
N PHE A 26 -3.62 7.45 -3.51
CA PHE A 26 -3.70 7.86 -4.90
C PHE A 26 -5.10 7.65 -5.47
N HIS A 27 -5.45 8.52 -6.40
CA HIS A 27 -6.61 8.37 -7.29
C HIS A 27 -6.14 7.77 -8.61
N ILE A 28 -6.63 6.58 -8.94
CA ILE A 28 -6.37 5.96 -10.24
C ILE A 28 -7.51 6.30 -11.21
N ALA A 29 -8.75 6.22 -10.73
CA ALA A 29 -9.96 6.59 -11.47
C ALA A 29 -11.05 7.10 -10.49
N PRO A 30 -12.19 7.64 -10.96
CA PRO A 30 -13.25 8.14 -10.08
C PRO A 30 -13.76 7.11 -9.04
N ASP A 31 -13.75 5.83 -9.40
CA ASP A 31 -14.19 4.68 -8.60
C ASP A 31 -13.03 3.77 -8.13
N LEU A 32 -11.77 4.17 -8.38
CA LEU A 32 -10.60 3.37 -8.07
C LEU A 32 -9.54 4.20 -7.32
N GLY A 33 -9.33 3.84 -6.06
CA GLY A 33 -8.25 4.37 -5.22
C GLY A 33 -7.16 3.32 -4.97
N MET A 34 -5.97 3.79 -4.58
CA MET A 34 -4.87 2.95 -4.14
C MET A 34 -4.19 3.56 -2.92
N ALA A 35 -3.81 2.72 -1.96
CA ALA A 35 -2.96 3.10 -0.85
C ALA A 35 -1.67 2.25 -0.88
N VAL A 36 -0.53 2.90 -0.72
CA VAL A 36 0.79 2.26 -0.67
C VAL A 36 1.35 2.44 0.73
N PHE A 37 1.52 1.33 1.45
CA PHE A 37 2.05 1.28 2.80
C PHE A 37 3.53 0.93 2.76
N PHE A 38 4.39 1.83 3.23
CA PHE A 38 5.83 1.64 3.27
C PHE A 38 6.28 1.18 4.65
N PHE A 39 6.99 0.06 4.70
CA PHE A 39 7.52 -0.51 5.94
C PHE A 39 9.05 -0.45 5.95
N GLN A 40 9.64 -0.39 7.14
CA GLN A 40 11.09 -0.41 7.33
C GLN A 40 11.69 -1.74 6.88
N GLU A 41 11.05 -2.85 7.25
CA GLU A 41 11.50 -4.19 6.92
C GLU A 41 10.40 -4.98 6.19
N ALA A 42 10.80 -5.79 5.22
CA ALA A 42 9.84 -6.61 4.46
C ALA A 42 9.07 -7.60 5.35
N GLU A 43 9.69 -8.08 6.43
CA GLU A 43 9.02 -8.97 7.39
C GLU A 43 7.89 -8.26 8.14
N GLN A 44 8.02 -6.97 8.46
CA GLN A 44 6.94 -6.21 9.10
C GLN A 44 5.73 -6.10 8.18
N ALA A 45 5.96 -5.80 6.89
CA ALA A 45 4.89 -5.76 5.90
C ALA A 45 4.17 -7.12 5.76
N LYS A 46 4.93 -8.24 5.78
CA LYS A 46 4.36 -9.60 5.74
C LYS A 46 3.52 -9.89 6.97
N THR A 47 4.01 -9.54 8.17
CA THR A 47 3.29 -9.82 9.41
C THR A 47 2.04 -8.98 9.58
N THR A 48 2.04 -7.73 9.09
CA THR A 48 0.92 -6.81 9.26
C THR A 48 -0.15 -6.94 8.17
N LEU A 49 0.16 -7.53 7.02
CA LEU A 49 -0.79 -7.70 5.92
C LEU A 49 -2.12 -8.40 6.33
N PRO A 50 -2.13 -9.48 7.14
CA PRO A 50 -3.38 -10.08 7.62
C PRO A 50 -4.22 -9.13 8.48
N GLU A 51 -3.57 -8.29 9.29
CA GLU A 51 -4.25 -7.33 10.17
C GLU A 51 -4.86 -6.19 9.35
N LEU A 52 -4.13 -5.66 8.36
CA LEU A 52 -4.65 -4.67 7.42
C LEU A 52 -5.86 -5.21 6.65
N ARG A 53 -5.80 -6.46 6.17
CA ARG A 53 -6.94 -7.12 5.51
C ARG A 53 -8.17 -7.14 6.40
N LYS A 54 -8.00 -7.49 7.68
CA LYS A 54 -9.09 -7.53 8.66
C LYS A 54 -9.63 -6.13 8.96
N PHE A 55 -8.75 -5.16 9.16
CA PHE A 55 -9.12 -3.77 9.45
C PHE A 55 -9.97 -3.17 8.32
N PHE A 56 -9.55 -3.38 7.07
CA PHE A 56 -10.26 -2.85 5.90
C PHE A 56 -11.45 -3.71 5.44
N GLN A 57 -11.74 -4.83 6.10
CA GLN A 57 -12.94 -5.62 5.76
C GLN A 57 -14.22 -4.81 6.03
N GLY A 58 -14.32 -4.16 7.20
CA GLY A 58 -15.46 -3.30 7.51
C GLY A 58 -15.58 -2.10 6.57
N TYR A 59 -14.45 -1.55 6.13
CA TYR A 59 -14.42 -0.50 5.09
C TYR A 59 -14.99 -1.01 3.76
N SER A 60 -14.60 -2.22 3.33
CA SER A 60 -15.08 -2.81 2.08
C SER A 60 -16.60 -3.01 2.07
N GLU A 61 -17.16 -3.43 3.21
CA GLU A 61 -18.59 -3.61 3.41
C GLU A 61 -19.34 -2.26 3.47
N MET A 62 -18.78 -1.27 4.18
CA MET A 62 -19.38 0.07 4.33
C MET A 62 -19.53 0.80 3.00
N PHE A 63 -18.54 0.66 2.12
CA PHE A 63 -18.49 1.36 0.83
C PHE A 63 -18.84 0.48 -0.37
N ASP A 64 -19.29 -0.75 -0.14
CA ASP A 64 -19.58 -1.76 -1.17
C ASP A 64 -18.47 -1.83 -2.24
N CYS A 65 -17.22 -1.94 -1.78
CA CYS A 65 -16.04 -1.90 -2.65
C CYS A 65 -15.18 -3.16 -2.50
N LYS A 66 -14.46 -3.49 -3.57
CA LYS A 66 -13.50 -4.60 -3.58
C LYS A 66 -12.10 -4.07 -3.28
N ILE A 67 -11.43 -4.67 -2.29
CA ILE A 67 -10.04 -4.37 -1.96
C ILE A 67 -9.16 -5.55 -2.37
N THR A 68 -8.10 -5.26 -3.13
CA THR A 68 -7.04 -6.20 -3.46
C THR A 68 -5.74 -5.79 -2.79
N TRP A 69 -4.90 -6.78 -2.47
CA TRP A 69 -3.64 -6.55 -1.76
C TRP A 69 -2.49 -7.16 -2.53
N GLU A 70 -1.45 -6.35 -2.75
CA GLU A 70 -0.18 -6.81 -3.30
C GLU A 70 0.93 -6.49 -2.30
N LEU A 71 1.89 -7.41 -2.18
CA LEU A 71 3.07 -7.23 -1.35
C LEU A 71 4.30 -7.22 -2.25
N GLY A 72 5.00 -6.09 -2.26
CA GLY A 72 6.31 -5.95 -2.88
C GLY A 72 7.41 -5.82 -1.83
N SER A 73 8.61 -6.25 -2.17
CA SER A 73 9.83 -5.92 -1.42
C SER A 73 10.85 -5.30 -2.34
N TYR A 74 11.51 -4.24 -1.87
CA TYR A 74 12.58 -3.61 -2.65
C TYR A 74 13.78 -4.55 -2.68
N ASN A 75 14.09 -5.07 -3.85
CA ASN A 75 15.27 -5.89 -4.05
C ASN A 75 16.38 -5.04 -4.66
N LEU A 76 17.33 -4.60 -3.82
CA LEU A 76 18.43 -3.74 -4.23
C LEU A 76 19.29 -4.39 -5.33
N SER A 77 19.56 -5.69 -5.25
CA SER A 77 20.37 -6.40 -6.24
C SER A 77 19.69 -6.43 -7.61
N LEU A 78 18.39 -6.71 -7.66
CA LEU A 78 17.60 -6.66 -8.90
C LEU A 78 17.52 -5.24 -9.45
N SER A 79 17.32 -4.24 -8.59
CA SER A 79 17.23 -2.84 -8.99
C SER A 79 18.53 -2.35 -9.64
N GLN A 80 19.69 -2.71 -9.07
CA GLN A 80 21.01 -2.42 -9.64
C GLN A 80 21.24 -3.12 -10.98
N LYS A 81 20.78 -4.38 -11.12
CA LYS A 81 20.87 -5.11 -12.40
C LYS A 81 20.04 -4.45 -13.49
N LEU A 82 18.84 -3.96 -13.17
CA LEU A 82 17.97 -3.29 -14.13
C LEU A 82 18.50 -1.91 -14.56
N THR A 83 19.07 -1.14 -13.63
CA THR A 83 19.66 0.18 -13.94
C THR A 83 20.99 0.09 -14.69
N SER A 84 21.83 -0.90 -14.40
CA SER A 84 23.09 -1.14 -15.14
C SER A 84 22.86 -1.63 -16.58
N GLN A 85 21.76 -2.35 -16.85
CA GLN A 85 21.38 -2.74 -18.21
C GLN A 85 20.85 -1.56 -19.06
N GLY A 86 20.24 -0.55 -18.42
CA GLY A 86 19.75 0.65 -19.11
C GLY A 86 20.86 1.62 -19.54
N THR A 87 22.02 1.57 -18.89
CA THR A 87 23.18 2.45 -19.17
C THR A 87 24.16 1.87 -20.18
N ALA A 88 24.10 0.56 -20.46
CA ALA A 88 24.97 -0.10 -21.44
C ALA A 88 24.54 0.11 -22.92
N LYS A 89 23.54 0.96 -23.19
CA LYS A 89 22.99 1.24 -24.52
C LYS A 89 23.15 2.69 -24.99
N SER A 90 24.10 3.48 -24.45
CA SER A 90 24.44 4.81 -24.98
C SER A 90 25.70 4.77 -25.84
#